data_AF-A0A1H3QFP9-F1
#
_entry.id   AF-A0A1H3QFP9-F1
#
_cell.length_a   1.000
_cell.length_b   1.000
_cell.length_c   1.000
_cell.angle_alpha   90.00
_cell.angle_beta   90.00
_cell.angle_gamma   90.00
#
_symmetry.space_group_name_H-M   'P 1'
#
loop_
_entity.id
_entity.type
_entity.pdbx_description
1 polymer ?
#
loop_
_entity_poly.entity_id
_entity_poly.type
_entity_poly.pdbx_seq_one_letter_code
_entity_poly.pdbx_strand_id
1 'polypeptide(L)' 'MRENRLSPVRNASDAARVQQLHLIAAARAAAVRPTSEQQVSDIVRVTVDDEVDTSTFRAIVTDIADDVLR' A
#
# COMPACT_ATOMS: atom_id res chain seq x y z
N MET A 1 -10.82 21.10 28.74
CA MET A 1 -10.09 19.98 28.11
C MET A 1 -9.74 20.40 26.69
N ARG A 2 -8.47 20.61 26.37
CA ARG A 2 -8.03 20.97 25.01
C ARG A 2 -7.89 19.67 24.23
N GLU A 3 -8.75 19.47 23.23
CA GLU A 3 -8.67 18.37 22.29
C GLU A 3 -7.38 18.52 21.47
N ASN A 4 -6.47 17.57 21.64
CA ASN A 4 -5.21 17.47 20.90
C ASN A 4 -5.52 17.05 19.45
N ARG A 5 -5.97 17.99 18.62
CA ARG A 5 -6.17 17.75 17.18
C ARG A 5 -4.79 17.56 16.54
N LEU A 6 -4.47 16.32 16.18
CA LEU A 6 -3.30 15.97 15.38
C LEU A 6 -3.24 16.89 14.13
N SER A 7 -2.07 17.50 13.90
CA SER A 7 -1.86 18.47 12.83
C SER A 7 -2.20 17.88 11.46
N PRO A 8 -3.00 18.56 10.62
CA PRO A 8 -3.38 18.09 9.28
C PRO A 8 -2.19 17.70 8.38
N VAL A 9 -1.04 18.32 8.64
CA VAL A 9 0.22 18.10 7.91
C VAL A 9 0.73 16.66 8.04
N ARG A 10 0.56 16.00 9.19
CA ARG A 10 0.99 14.60 9.36
C ARG A 10 0.11 13.65 8.54
N ASN A 11 -1.19 13.85 8.58
CA ASN A 11 -2.12 13.01 7.81
C ASN A 11 -1.91 13.15 6.29
N ALA A 12 -1.56 14.35 5.82
CA ALA A 12 -1.23 14.58 4.41
C ALA A 12 0.10 13.91 4.00
N SER A 13 1.11 13.92 4.87
CA SER A 13 2.35 13.18 4.61
C SER A 13 2.14 11.68 4.59
N ASP A 14 1.27 11.17 5.47
CA ASP A 14 0.96 9.74 5.56
C ASP A 14 0.21 9.26 4.30
N ALA A 15 -0.77 10.05 3.83
CA ALA A 15 -1.47 9.76 2.58
C ALA A 15 -0.53 9.78 1.36
N ALA A 16 0.37 10.76 1.27
CA ALA A 16 1.36 10.84 0.20
C ALA A 16 2.33 9.65 0.26
N ARG A 17 2.72 9.21 1.47
CA ARG A 17 3.59 8.05 1.66
C ARG A 17 2.89 6.75 1.25
N VAL A 18 1.63 6.55 1.65
CA VAL A 18 0.81 5.40 1.23
C VAL A 18 0.68 5.36 -0.30
N GLN A 19 0.42 6.51 -0.94
CA GLN A 19 0.35 6.60 -2.40
C GLN A 19 1.69 6.23 -3.06
N GLN A 20 2.80 6.70 -2.50
CA GLN A 20 4.13 6.34 -3.01
C GLN A 20 4.38 4.83 -2.90
N LEU A 21 4.09 4.22 -1.75
CA LEU A 21 4.25 2.79 -1.52
C LEU A 21 3.38 1.97 -2.47
N HIS A 22 2.15 2.40 -2.69
CA HIS A 22 1.25 1.80 -3.67
C HIS A 22 1.86 1.80 -5.07
N LEU A 23 2.35 2.95 -5.57
CA LEU A 23 2.94 3.06 -6.90
C LEU A 23 4.20 2.18 -7.05
N ILE A 24 5.04 2.12 -6.03
CA ILE A 24 6.23 1.25 -6.03
C ILE A 24 5.80 -0.23 -6.08
N ALA A 25 4.83 -0.62 -5.25
CA ALA A 25 4.35 -2.00 -5.21
C ALA A 25 3.72 -2.42 -6.55
N ALA A 26 2.91 -1.54 -7.16
CA ALA A 26 2.31 -1.77 -8.48
C ALA A 26 3.38 -1.96 -9.55
N ALA A 27 4.39 -1.08 -9.60
CA ALA A 27 5.50 -1.19 -10.54
C ALA A 27 6.28 -2.51 -10.37
N ARG A 28 6.51 -2.95 -9.12
CA ARG A 28 7.17 -4.22 -8.83
C ARG A 28 6.31 -5.42 -9.23
N ALA A 29 5.01 -5.39 -8.94
CA ALA A 29 4.09 -6.44 -9.32
C ALA A 29 4.00 -6.59 -10.85
N ALA A 30 3.89 -5.48 -11.59
CA ALA A 30 3.88 -5.49 -13.05
C ALA A 30 5.19 -6.07 -13.64
N ALA A 31 6.34 -5.78 -13.02
CA ALA A 31 7.63 -6.33 -13.45
C ALA A 31 7.77 -7.82 -13.16
N VAL A 32 7.27 -8.29 -12.01
CA VAL A 32 7.36 -9.70 -11.59
C VAL A 32 6.35 -10.60 -12.32
N ARG A 33 5.19 -10.06 -12.73
CA ARG A 33 4.07 -10.81 -13.33
C ARG A 33 3.62 -11.98 -12.43
N PRO A 34 3.09 -11.68 -11.23
CA PRO A 34 2.58 -12.71 -10.34
C PRO A 34 1.44 -13.49 -11.00
N THR A 35 1.25 -14.73 -10.58
CA THR A 35 0.17 -15.61 -11.06
C THR A 35 -0.86 -15.91 -9.97
N SER A 36 -0.72 -15.27 -8.80
CA SER A 36 -1.62 -15.45 -7.66
C SER A 36 -1.65 -14.22 -6.76
N GLU A 37 -2.77 -14.04 -6.06
CA GLU A 37 -2.95 -12.97 -5.07
C GLU A 37 -1.93 -13.09 -3.92
N GLN A 38 -1.55 -14.32 -3.55
CA GLN A 38 -0.52 -14.55 -2.54
C GLN A 38 0.83 -13.91 -2.92
N GLN A 39 1.25 -14.05 -4.18
CA GLN A 39 2.49 -13.43 -4.67
C GLN A 39 2.38 -11.91 -4.70
N VAL A 40 1.21 -11.35 -5.05
CA VAL A 40 0.94 -9.91 -4.95
C VAL A 40 1.09 -9.45 -3.50
N SER A 41 0.45 -10.15 -2.56
CA SER A 41 0.55 -9.87 -1.12
C SER A 41 2.00 -9.86 -0.63
N ASP A 42 2.82 -10.81 -1.06
CA ASP A 42 4.22 -10.90 -0.63
C ASP A 42 5.08 -9.76 -1.20
N ILE A 43 4.85 -9.36 -2.46
CA ILE A 43 5.48 -8.20 -3.08
C ILE A 43 5.10 -6.91 -2.35
N VAL A 44 3.81 -6.73 -2.05
CA VAL A 44 3.32 -5.56 -1.31
C VAL A 44 3.92 -5.56 0.09
N ARG A 45 3.95 -6.69 0.80
CA ARG A 45 4.48 -6.80 2.18
C ARG A 45 5.94 -6.36 2.25
N VAL A 46 6.77 -6.82 1.32
CA VAL A 46 8.19 -6.42 1.23
C VAL A 46 8.35 -4.95 0.83
N THR A 47 7.36 -4.36 0.16
CA THR A 47 7.41 -2.96 -0.27
C THR A 47 6.98 -2.00 0.82
N VAL A 48 5.94 -2.34 1.59
CA VAL A 48 5.38 -1.45 2.61
C VAL A 48 6.11 -1.52 3.94
N ASP A 49 6.85 -2.60 4.25
CA ASP A 49 7.68 -2.75 5.47
C ASP A 49 6.98 -2.27 6.77
N ASP A 50 5.76 -2.76 7.02
CA ASP A 50 4.90 -2.37 8.16
C ASP A 50 4.56 -0.87 8.29
N GLU A 51 4.86 -0.05 7.26
CA GLU A 51 4.52 1.38 7.23
C GLU A 51 3.02 1.65 7.08
N VAL A 52 2.21 0.62 6.81
CA VAL A 52 0.75 0.73 6.64
C VAL A 52 0.02 -0.26 7.53
N ASP A 53 -1.16 0.13 8.01
CA ASP A 53 -2.01 -0.76 8.77
C ASP A 53 -2.57 -1.91 7.90
N THR A 54 -3.09 -2.95 8.56
CA THR A 54 -3.63 -4.14 7.89
C THR A 54 -4.76 -3.84 6.89
N SER A 55 -5.57 -2.81 7.12
CA SER A 55 -6.67 -2.46 6.21
C SER A 55 -6.16 -1.76 4.96
N THR A 56 -5.22 -0.83 5.11
CA THR A 56 -4.52 -0.17 4.01
C THR A 56 -3.70 -1.17 3.19
N PHE A 57 -2.98 -2.08 3.86
CA PHE A 57 -2.28 -3.19 3.21
C PHE A 57 -3.23 -4.02 2.31
N ARG A 58 -4.37 -4.45 2.86
CA ARG A 58 -5.37 -5.23 2.10
C ARG A 58 -5.91 -4.47 0.90
N ALA A 59 -6.20 -3.18 1.06
CA ALA A 59 -6.69 -2.35 -0.05
C ALA A 59 -5.67 -2.27 -1.20
N ILE A 60 -4.38 -2.08 -0.88
CA ILE A 60 -3.30 -2.06 -1.89
C ILE A 60 -3.18 -3.42 -2.59
N VAL A 61 -3.23 -4.53 -1.85
CA VAL A 61 -3.15 -5.88 -2.43
C VAL A 61 -4.30 -6.14 -3.39
N THR A 62 -5.54 -5.83 -2.99
CA THR A 62 -6.72 -6.03 -3.84
C THR A 62 -6.63 -5.21 -5.12
N ASP A 63 -6.28 -3.92 -5.02
CA ASP A 63 -6.19 -3.04 -6.18
C ASP A 63 -5.12 -3.50 -7.19
N ILE A 64 -3.94 -3.89 -6.70
CA ILE A 64 -2.87 -4.40 -7.57
C ILE A 64 -3.23 -5.76 -8.16
N ALA A 65 -3.83 -6.66 -7.36
CA ALA A 65 -4.23 -7.99 -7.83
C ALA A 65 -5.28 -7.90 -8.96
N ASP A 66 -6.24 -6.98 -8.83
CA ASP A 66 -7.25 -6.72 -9.87
C ASP A 66 -6.64 -6.23 -11.19
N ASP A 67 -5.51 -5.52 -11.14
CA ASP A 67 -4.78 -5.04 -12.32
C ASP A 67 -3.88 -6.12 -12.95
N VAL A 68 -3.10 -6.84 -12.16
CA VAL A 68 -2.02 -7.71 -12.69
C VAL A 68 -2.40 -9.18 -12.87
N LEU A 69 -3.49 -9.66 -12.25
CA LEU A 69 -3.95 -11.06 -12.35
C LEU A 69 -5.10 -11.26 -13.34
N ARG A 70 -5.54 -10.18 -14.00
CA ARG A 70 -6.63 -10.17 -14.97
C ARG A 70 -6.14 -10.49 -16.38
#